data_AF-Q9GKW9-F1
#
_entry.id   AF-Q9GKW9-F1
#
_cell.length_a   1.000
_cell.length_b   1.000
_cell.length_c   1.000
_cell.angle_alpha   90.00
_cell.angle_beta   90.00
_cell.angle_gamma   90.00
#
_symmetry.space_group_name_H-M   'P 1'
#
loop_
_entity.id
_entity.type
_entity.pdbx_description
1 polymer ?
#
loop_
_entity_poly.entity_id
_entity_poly.type
_entity_poly.pdbx_seq_one_letter_code
_entity_poly.pdbx_strand_id
1 'polypeptide(L)'
;KLMHQAALLGQALTDSRKFGWEYSQQVRHSWATMTEAIQSHIGSLSWGHRLALREKAVTYVNSFGEFVEHHKVKATNEKGQEVLYTAAKFVIATGERPRYLGIPGDREYCITSDDLFSLPYC
;
A
#
# COMPACT_ATOMS: atom_id res chain seq x y z
N LYS A 1 1.74 9.74 3.42
CA LYS A 1 2.71 10.86 3.30
C LYS A 1 2.63 11.59 1.96
N LEU A 2 2.58 10.88 0.82
CA LEU A 2 2.56 11.52 -0.51
C LEU A 2 1.27 12.31 -0.80
N MET A 3 0.08 11.79 -0.47
CA MET A 3 -1.17 12.55 -0.62
C MET A 3 -1.21 13.81 0.28
N HIS A 4 -0.64 13.73 1.48
CA HIS A 4 -0.50 14.89 2.35
C HIS A 4 0.41 15.96 1.72
N GLN A 5 1.51 15.56 1.10
CA GLN A 5 2.38 16.48 0.36
C GLN A 5 1.66 17.15 -0.82
N ALA A 6 0.80 16.42 -1.54
CA ALA A 6 -0.01 17.00 -2.61
C ALA A 6 -0.94 18.11 -2.10
N ALA A 7 -1.55 17.93 -0.93
CA ALA A 7 -2.34 18.97 -0.28
C ALA A 7 -1.51 20.20 0.11
N LEU A 8 -0.31 19.98 0.68
CA LEU A 8 0.64 21.07 1.02
C LEU A 8 1.08 21.87 -0.22
N LEU A 9 1.28 21.22 -1.37
CA LEU A 9 1.58 21.90 -2.62
C LEU A 9 0.43 22.79 -3.08
N GLY A 10 -0.82 22.39 -2.84
CA GLY A 10 -1.99 23.23 -3.08
C GLY A 10 -1.92 24.54 -2.28
N GLN A 11 -1.58 24.45 -0.99
CA GLN A 11 -1.40 25.63 -0.14
C GLN A 11 -0.21 26.49 -0.60
N ALA A 12 0.91 25.86 -0.96
CA ALA A 12 2.09 26.56 -1.45
C ALA A 12 1.81 27.37 -2.73
N LEU A 13 0.93 26.88 -3.61
CA LEU A 13 0.48 27.62 -4.79
C LEU A 13 -0.33 28.87 -4.42
N THR A 14 -1.16 28.79 -3.38
CA THR A 14 -1.88 29.97 -2.87
C THR A 14 -0.92 31.00 -2.29
N ASP A 15 0.03 30.55 -1.48
CA ASP A 15 0.96 31.46 -0.80
C ASP A 15 1.97 32.07 -1.77
N SER A 16 2.36 31.37 -2.85
CA SER A 16 3.33 31.87 -3.83
C SER A 16 2.93 33.22 -4.45
N ARG A 17 1.62 33.49 -4.61
CA ARG A 17 1.12 34.79 -5.10
C ARG A 17 1.54 35.96 -4.20
N LYS A 18 1.61 35.76 -2.88
CA LYS A 18 2.07 36.79 -1.92
C LYS A 18 3.57 37.07 -2.06
N PHE A 19 4.30 36.17 -2.68
CA PHE A 19 5.74 36.27 -2.94
C PHE A 19 6.04 36.61 -4.42
N GLY A 20 5.07 37.16 -5.15
CA GLY A 20 5.26 37.68 -6.51
C GLY A 20 5.15 36.65 -7.64
N TRP A 21 4.69 35.42 -7.36
CA TRP A 21 4.43 34.44 -8.41
C TRP A 21 3.10 34.72 -9.11
N GLU A 22 3.16 34.97 -10.42
CA GLU A 22 2.00 35.24 -11.26
C GLU A 22 1.63 34.02 -12.10
N TYR A 23 0.35 33.65 -12.11
CA TYR A 23 -0.18 32.60 -12.99
C TYR A 23 -1.64 32.90 -13.34
N SER A 24 -2.00 32.66 -14.60
CA SER A 24 -3.24 33.13 -15.23
C SER A 24 -4.47 32.29 -14.91
N GLN A 25 -4.30 31.03 -14.49
CA GLN A 25 -5.41 30.08 -14.34
C GLN A 25 -5.63 29.65 -12.89
N GLN A 26 -6.89 29.28 -12.59
CA GLN A 26 -7.21 28.56 -11.38
C GLN A 26 -6.62 27.14 -11.47
N VAL A 27 -5.71 26.81 -10.55
CA VAL A 27 -5.09 25.48 -10.52
C VAL A 27 -6.13 24.44 -10.13
N ARG A 28 -6.20 23.35 -10.90
CA ARG A 28 -7.07 22.20 -10.63
C ARG A 28 -6.23 21.01 -10.18
N HIS A 29 -6.76 20.26 -9.23
CA HIS A 29 -6.16 19.01 -8.78
C HIS A 29 -6.74 17.82 -9.58
N SER A 30 -5.86 16.93 -10.07
CA SER A 30 -6.25 15.69 -10.73
C SER A 30 -6.01 14.52 -9.79
N TRP A 31 -7.10 13.90 -9.31
CA TRP A 31 -7.02 12.72 -8.45
C TRP A 31 -6.29 11.57 -9.16
N ALA A 32 -6.68 11.27 -10.40
CA ALA A 32 -6.09 10.20 -11.20
C ALA A 32 -4.57 10.38 -11.38
N THR A 33 -4.11 11.60 -11.68
CA THR A 33 -2.68 11.87 -11.83
C THR A 33 -1.92 11.70 -10.52
N MET A 34 -2.50 12.13 -9.39
CA MET A 34 -1.88 11.96 -8.09
C MET A 34 -1.80 10.47 -7.71
N THR A 35 -2.89 9.72 -7.86
CA THR A 35 -2.92 8.30 -7.50
C THR A 35 -1.99 7.49 -8.39
N GLU A 36 -1.95 7.73 -9.70
CA GLU A 36 -1.02 7.08 -10.62
C GLU A 36 0.45 7.31 -10.22
N ALA A 37 0.84 8.55 -9.93
CA ALA A 37 2.20 8.87 -9.51
C ALA A 37 2.57 8.18 -8.18
N ILE A 38 1.63 8.12 -7.23
CA ILE A 38 1.82 7.44 -5.94
C ILE A 38 1.94 5.93 -6.13
N GLN A 39 1.08 5.31 -6.94
CA GLN A 39 1.10 3.88 -7.20
C GLN A 39 2.40 3.46 -7.93
N SER A 40 2.86 4.26 -8.88
CA SER A 40 4.17 4.06 -9.54
C SER A 40 5.32 4.06 -8.52
N HIS A 41 5.32 5.03 -7.59
CA HIS A 41 6.31 5.08 -6.52
C HIS A 41 6.25 3.83 -5.60
N ILE A 42 5.05 3.40 -5.19
CA ILE A 42 4.86 2.18 -4.38
C ILE A 42 5.36 0.94 -5.14
N GLY A 43 5.11 0.86 -6.44
CA GLY A 43 5.62 -0.19 -7.31
C GLY A 43 7.16 -0.26 -7.32
N SER A 44 7.81 0.90 -7.39
CA SER A 44 9.28 0.99 -7.33
C SER A 44 9.85 0.48 -6.00
N LEU A 45 9.22 0.83 -4.87
CA LEU A 45 9.61 0.37 -3.54
C LEU A 45 9.44 -1.15 -3.41
N SER A 46 8.30 -1.66 -3.87
CA SER A 46 7.99 -3.10 -3.83
C SER A 46 9.00 -3.92 -4.63
N TRP A 47 9.42 -3.41 -5.78
CA TRP A 47 10.50 -4.02 -6.56
C TRP A 47 11.85 -3.95 -5.83
N GLY A 48 12.20 -2.80 -5.28
CA GLY A 48 13.43 -2.61 -4.51
C GLY A 48 13.54 -3.55 -3.31
N HIS A 49 12.44 -3.79 -2.59
CA HIS A 49 12.41 -4.75 -1.48
C HIS A 49 12.67 -6.19 -1.96
N ARG A 50 12.04 -6.62 -3.06
CA ARG A 50 12.29 -7.96 -3.64
C ARG A 50 13.75 -8.13 -4.08
N LEU A 51 14.33 -7.09 -4.67
CA LEU A 51 15.74 -7.09 -5.05
C LEU A 51 16.65 -7.20 -3.83
N ALA A 52 16.42 -6.37 -2.80
CA ALA A 52 17.23 -6.38 -1.58
C ALA A 52 17.18 -7.72 -0.83
N LEU A 53 16.04 -8.41 -0.83
CA LEU A 53 15.93 -9.78 -0.28
C LEU A 53 16.80 -10.76 -1.07
N ARG A 54 16.73 -10.70 -2.41
CA ARG A 54 17.53 -11.56 -3.29
C ARG A 54 19.03 -11.34 -3.12
N GLU A 55 19.48 -10.08 -3.07
CA GLU A 55 20.89 -9.72 -2.87
C GLU A 55 21.43 -10.23 -1.53
N LYS A 56 20.58 -10.32 -0.51
CA LYS A 56 20.90 -10.85 0.81
C LYS A 56 20.63 -12.35 0.96
N ALA A 57 20.38 -13.06 -0.16
CA ALA A 57 20.07 -14.49 -0.19
C ALA A 57 18.89 -14.90 0.72
N VAL A 58 17.90 -14.01 0.91
CA VAL A 58 16.66 -14.31 1.63
C VAL A 58 15.62 -14.82 0.63
N THR A 59 15.12 -16.03 0.86
CA THR A 59 14.05 -16.61 0.03
C THR A 59 12.74 -15.88 0.29
N TYR A 60 12.20 -15.27 -0.76
CA TYR A 60 10.86 -14.68 -0.76
C TYR A 60 9.85 -15.68 -1.31
N VAL A 61 8.79 -15.98 -0.55
CA VAL A 61 7.68 -16.84 -0.95
C VAL A 61 6.39 -16.02 -0.88
N ASN A 62 5.79 -15.71 -2.03
CA ASN A 62 4.52 -14.98 -2.10
C ASN A 62 3.34 -15.92 -1.80
N SER A 63 3.09 -16.20 -0.52
CA SER A 63 2.05 -17.13 -0.08
C SER A 63 1.53 -16.75 1.30
N PHE A 64 0.29 -17.14 1.59
CA PHE A 64 -0.30 -17.03 2.92
C PHE A 64 0.21 -18.18 3.80
N GLY A 65 0.84 -17.85 4.92
CA GLY A 65 1.43 -18.81 5.85
C GLY A 65 0.49 -19.15 7.02
N GLU A 66 0.28 -20.43 7.27
CA GLU A 66 -0.51 -20.97 8.39
C GLU A 66 0.31 -22.03 9.15
N PHE A 67 0.38 -21.94 10.47
CA PHE A 67 1.00 -23.00 11.28
C PHE A 67 0.11 -24.23 11.27
N VAL A 68 0.69 -25.37 10.91
CA VAL A 68 0.02 -26.67 11.01
C VAL A 68 0.60 -27.51 12.15
N GLU A 69 1.85 -27.24 12.54
CA GLU A 69 2.54 -27.86 13.68
C GLU A 69 3.59 -26.88 14.26
N HIS A 70 4.21 -27.23 15.39
CA HIS A 70 5.19 -26.37 16.08
C HIS A 70 6.38 -25.94 15.19
N HIS A 71 6.87 -26.83 14.33
CA HIS A 71 7.99 -26.57 13.42
C HIS A 71 7.60 -26.61 11.93
N LYS A 72 6.32 -26.46 11.60
CA LYS A 72 5.81 -26.63 10.24
C LYS A 72 4.76 -25.58 9.88
N VAL A 73 4.97 -24.92 8.75
CA VAL A 73 4.04 -23.93 8.18
C VAL A 73 3.60 -24.39 6.79
N LYS A 74 2.30 -24.27 6.52
CA LYS A 74 1.69 -24.40 5.22
C LYS A 74 1.66 -23.05 4.54
N ALA A 75 2.18 -22.97 3.32
CA ALA A 75 2.18 -21.77 2.50
C ALA A 75 1.26 -21.99 1.30
N THR A 76 0.17 -21.23 1.22
CA THR A 76 -0.80 -21.30 0.13
C THR A 76 -0.62 -20.10 -0.80
N ASN A 77 -0.36 -20.34 -2.09
CA ASN A 77 -0.20 -19.25 -3.07
C ASN A 77 -1.55 -18.76 -3.62
N GLU A 78 -1.54 -17.71 -4.44
CA GLU A 78 -2.75 -17.14 -5.07
C GLU A 78 -3.54 -18.13 -5.93
N LYS A 79 -2.90 -19.19 -6.42
CA LYS A 79 -3.54 -20.27 -7.19
C LYS A 79 -4.10 -21.39 -6.31
N GLY A 80 -4.02 -21.25 -4.98
CA GLY A 80 -4.44 -22.26 -4.03
C GLY A 80 -3.47 -23.44 -3.89
N GLN A 81 -2.26 -23.37 -4.48
CA GLN A 81 -1.27 -24.44 -4.34
C GLN A 81 -0.61 -24.33 -2.96
N GLU A 82 -0.48 -25.48 -2.30
CA GLU A 82 0.07 -25.57 -0.95
C GLU A 82 1.46 -26.19 -0.94
N VAL A 83 2.37 -25.60 -0.16
CA VAL A 83 3.71 -26.14 0.10
C VAL A 83 3.97 -26.13 1.60
N LEU A 84 4.54 -27.21 2.13
CA LEU A 84 4.93 -27.31 3.54
C LEU A 84 6.39 -26.93 3.72
N TYR A 85 6.66 -26.06 4.68
CA TYR A 85 8.00 -25.66 5.10
C TYR A 85 8.23 -26.04 6.55
N THR A 86 9.48 -26.39 6.87
CA THR A 86 9.92 -26.59 8.26
C THR A 86 11.00 -25.58 8.61
N ALA A 87 11.01 -25.13 9.86
CA ALA A 87 12.05 -24.23 10.37
C ALA A 87 12.29 -24.44 11.86
N ALA A 88 13.52 -24.23 12.30
CA ALA A 88 13.89 -24.34 13.71
C ALA A 88 13.28 -23.21 14.57
N LYS A 89 13.06 -22.03 13.97
CA LYS A 89 12.52 -20.85 14.65
C LYS A 89 11.60 -20.09 13.70
N PHE A 90 10.60 -19.43 14.27
CA PHE A 90 9.68 -18.57 13.55
C PHE A 90 9.61 -17.19 14.20
N VAL A 91 9.39 -16.17 13.36
CA VAL A 91 9.07 -14.80 13.79
C VAL A 91 7.73 -14.45 13.16
N ILE A 92 6.74 -14.08 13.99
CA ILE A 92 5.40 -13.68 13.52
C ILE A 92 5.40 -12.16 13.33
N ALA A 93 5.15 -11.72 12.10
CA ALA A 93 5.19 -10.32 11.69
C ALA A 93 4.05 -9.97 10.71
N THR A 94 2.83 -10.44 10.98
CA THR A 94 1.67 -10.34 10.07
C THR A 94 0.99 -8.98 10.03
N GLY A 95 1.28 -8.09 10.99
CA GLY A 95 0.64 -6.77 11.08
C GLY A 95 -0.87 -6.85 11.38
N GLU A 96 -1.59 -5.81 10.98
CA GLU A 96 -3.03 -5.64 11.21
C GLU A 96 -3.77 -5.26 9.91
N ARG A 97 -5.11 -5.28 9.95
CA ARG A 97 -5.98 -4.84 8.86
C ARG A 97 -7.11 -3.94 9.40
N PRO A 98 -7.68 -3.04 8.58
CA PRO A 98 -8.79 -2.20 9.01
C PRO A 98 -9.99 -3.01 9.53
N ARG A 99 -10.68 -2.46 10.54
CA ARG A 99 -11.84 -3.08 11.18
C ARG A 99 -13.14 -2.40 10.74
N TYR A 100 -14.11 -3.22 10.32
CA TYR A 100 -15.49 -2.80 10.07
C TYR A 100 -16.33 -2.82 11.36
N LEU A 101 -17.44 -2.08 11.36
CA LEU A 101 -18.30 -1.89 12.53
C LEU A 101 -19.28 -3.06 12.75
N GLY A 102 -19.52 -3.88 11.73
CA GLY A 102 -20.49 -4.97 11.75
C GLY A 102 -21.94 -4.48 11.61
N ILE A 103 -22.15 -3.33 10.97
CA ILE A 103 -23.48 -2.78 10.71
C ILE A 103 -23.89 -3.03 9.25
N PRO A 104 -25.19 -3.14 8.93
CA PRO A 104 -25.63 -3.37 7.56
C PRO A 104 -25.08 -2.31 6.59
N GLY A 105 -24.41 -2.76 5.52
CA GLY A 105 -23.88 -1.90 4.47
C GLY A 105 -22.46 -1.37 4.69
N ASP A 106 -21.82 -1.64 5.84
CA ASP A 106 -20.49 -1.08 6.09
C ASP A 106 -19.41 -1.64 5.18
N ARG A 107 -19.43 -2.94 4.88
CA ARG A 107 -18.48 -3.58 3.95
C ARG A 107 -18.82 -3.34 2.49
N GLU A 108 -20.09 -3.14 2.18
CA GLU A 108 -20.59 -2.97 0.82
C GLU A 108 -20.42 -1.54 0.30
N TYR A 109 -20.54 -0.55 1.18
CA TYR A 109 -20.61 0.86 0.78
C TYR A 109 -19.54 1.75 1.40
N CYS A 110 -18.85 1.33 2.45
CA CYS A 110 -17.73 2.09 3.00
C CYS A 110 -16.39 1.59 2.46
N ILE A 111 -15.41 2.48 2.55
CA ILE A 111 -14.02 2.20 2.19
C ILE A 111 -13.13 2.33 3.42
N THR A 112 -11.97 1.71 3.35
CA THR A 112 -10.94 1.80 4.38
C THR A 112 -9.70 2.51 3.84
N SER A 113 -8.67 2.65 4.69
CA SER A 113 -7.36 3.11 4.23
C SER A 113 -6.73 2.20 3.18
N ASP A 114 -7.05 0.90 3.17
CA ASP A 114 -6.54 -0.04 2.16
C ASP A 114 -7.06 0.31 0.76
N ASP A 115 -8.26 0.91 0.68
CA ASP A 115 -8.93 1.24 -0.57
C ASP A 115 -8.61 2.67 -1.03
N LEU A 116 -8.62 3.63 -0.09
CA LEU A 116 -8.52 5.07 -0.38
C LEU A 116 -7.27 5.44 -1.22
N PHE A 117 -6.13 4.82 -0.94
CA PHE A 117 -4.87 5.17 -1.62
C PHE A 117 -4.77 4.64 -3.06
N SER A 118 -5.72 3.83 -3.49
CA SER A 118 -5.84 3.26 -4.83
C SER A 118 -7.23 3.44 -5.44
N LEU A 119 -8.04 4.35 -4.89
CA LEU A 119 -9.40 4.58 -5.38
C LEU A 119 -9.36 5.11 -6.84
N PRO A 120 -10.13 4.53 -7.77
CA PRO A 120 -10.02 4.87 -9.19
C PRO A 120 -10.77 6.16 -9.58
N TYR A 121 -11.49 6.80 -8.65
CA TYR A 121 -12.28 8.01 -8.89
C TYR A 121 -12.31 8.91 -7.65
N CYS A 122 -12.56 10.21 -7.86
CA CYS A 122 -12.85 11.22 -6.84
C CYS A 122 -13.49 12.45 -7.50
#